data_AF-A0A1M7YH08-F1
#
_entry.id   AF-A0A1M7YH08-F1
#
_cell.length_a   1.000
_cell.length_b   1.000
_cell.length_c   1.000
_cell.angle_alpha   90.00
_cell.angle_beta   90.00
_cell.angle_gamma   90.00
#
_symmetry.space_group_name_H-M   'P 1'
#
loop_
_entity.id
_entity.type
_entity.pdbx_description
1 polymer ?
#
loop_
_entity_poly.entity_id
_entity_poly.type
_entity_poly.pdbx_seq_one_letter_code
_entity_poly.pdbx_strand_id
1 'polypeptide(L)'
;MKRIAFLFLFVTLALVQSGCSMLQSSGREPAFDAIVISASEGSLMVAVSGKGETLSPFEPASVSYNKTEKSVFTRGTLIRITYDGTVRESYPVQLTAKKITVIEEVKDNWPPTSQLKKDYSPEEAKEDGCYVESLSGKENKDIAARFQGNSSQGICAYLRKVAYTVEGDPVITDFIYDGTKFYVINDATRDAFAGSGNKIMQKEYLYINTYEKGGTKIIYLADEKDISQEEYEEKVMSAKGEALLDTFTVYSE
;
A
#
# COMPACT_ATOMS: atom_id res chain seq x y z
N MET A 1 44.35 -69.77 13.38
CA MET A 1 45.31 -68.88 12.69
C MET A 1 44.63 -67.53 12.47
N LYS A 2 45.29 -66.47 12.97
CA LYS A 2 44.84 -65.06 12.96
C LYS A 2 44.77 -64.53 11.53
N ARG A 3 43.71 -63.78 11.19
CA ARG A 3 43.80 -62.66 10.23
C ARG A 3 42.85 -61.54 10.67
N ILE A 4 43.48 -60.48 11.17
CA ILE A 4 42.91 -59.16 11.44
C ILE A 4 42.73 -58.47 10.08
N ALA A 5 41.54 -57.97 9.79
CA ALA A 5 41.31 -57.07 8.67
C ALA A 5 40.83 -55.73 9.24
N PHE A 6 41.73 -54.75 9.23
CA PHE A 6 41.48 -53.34 9.46
C PHE A 6 40.56 -52.83 8.34
N LEU A 7 39.35 -52.36 8.66
CA LEU A 7 38.51 -51.63 7.72
C LEU A 7 38.64 -50.13 8.03
N PHE A 8 39.20 -49.40 7.06
CA PHE A 8 39.38 -47.95 7.09
C PHE A 8 38.03 -47.23 7.20
N LEU A 9 37.90 -46.39 8.23
CA LEU A 9 36.82 -45.42 8.36
C LEU A 9 37.09 -44.25 7.40
N PHE A 10 36.45 -44.27 6.22
CA PHE A 10 36.39 -43.12 5.33
C PHE A 10 35.38 -42.11 5.90
N VAL A 11 35.89 -41.09 6.58
CA VAL A 11 35.11 -39.88 6.88
C VAL A 11 35.02 -39.08 5.58
N THR A 12 33.97 -39.29 4.81
CA THR A 12 33.63 -38.41 3.70
C THR A 12 33.10 -37.10 4.27
N LEU A 13 33.93 -36.07 4.20
CA LEU A 13 33.56 -34.68 4.43
C LEU A 13 32.50 -34.31 3.38
N ALA A 14 31.23 -34.31 3.77
CA ALA A 14 30.15 -33.82 2.93
C ALA A 14 30.33 -32.30 2.79
N LEU A 15 30.90 -31.88 1.66
CA LEU A 15 30.78 -30.51 1.17
C LEU A 15 29.28 -30.25 0.99
N VAL A 16 28.70 -29.49 1.91
CA VAL A 16 27.38 -28.90 1.73
C VAL A 16 27.54 -27.88 0.61
N GLN A 17 27.33 -28.33 -0.62
CA GLN A 17 27.03 -27.41 -1.72
C GLN A 17 25.73 -26.73 -1.33
N SER A 18 25.78 -25.43 -1.11
CA SER A 18 24.62 -24.54 -1.07
C SER A 18 23.93 -24.64 -2.43
N GLY A 19 23.10 -25.67 -2.56
CA GLY A 19 22.18 -25.84 -3.66
C GLY A 19 21.21 -24.68 -3.62
N CYS A 20 21.30 -23.81 -4.62
CA CYS A 20 20.21 -22.92 -4.99
C CYS A 20 18.98 -23.81 -5.20
N SER A 21 18.05 -23.80 -4.24
CA SER A 21 16.87 -24.65 -4.28
C SER A 21 15.93 -24.08 -5.33
N MET A 22 16.01 -24.62 -6.55
CA MET A 22 15.02 -24.36 -7.58
C MET A 22 13.75 -25.13 -7.20
N LEU A 23 12.82 -24.46 -6.53
CA LEU A 23 11.49 -24.99 -6.23
C LEU A 23 10.72 -25.12 -7.56
N GLN A 24 10.67 -26.33 -8.11
CA GLN A 24 9.82 -26.65 -9.25
C GLN A 24 8.35 -26.65 -8.81
N SER A 25 7.60 -25.64 -9.23
CA SER A 25 6.13 -25.59 -9.12
C SER A 25 5.45 -26.10 -10.40
N SER A 26 4.24 -26.59 -10.22
CA SER A 26 3.43 -27.45 -11.07
C SER A 26 3.05 -26.86 -12.42
N GLY A 27 3.83 -27.05 -13.50
CA GLY A 27 3.40 -26.95 -14.91
C GLY A 27 2.73 -25.64 -15.41
N ARG A 28 2.46 -24.68 -14.52
CA ARG A 28 1.95 -23.33 -14.73
C ARG A 28 3.07 -22.40 -14.35
N GLU A 29 3.32 -21.39 -15.18
CA GLU A 29 4.33 -20.38 -14.85
C GLU A 29 3.92 -19.66 -13.56
N PRO A 30 4.85 -19.49 -12.60
CA PRO A 30 4.55 -18.83 -11.35
C PRO A 30 4.18 -17.37 -11.62
N ALA A 31 3.16 -16.91 -10.88
CA ALA A 31 2.67 -15.56 -10.99
C ALA A 31 2.21 -15.03 -9.63
N PHE A 32 2.25 -13.72 -9.47
CA PHE A 32 1.72 -13.03 -8.30
C PHE A 32 1.09 -11.70 -8.71
N ASP A 33 0.15 -11.23 -7.89
CA ASP A 33 -0.45 -9.92 -8.06
C ASP A 33 0.39 -8.90 -7.30
N ALA A 34 0.66 -7.79 -7.97
CA ALA A 34 1.49 -6.63 -7.68
C ALA A 34 0.76 -5.31 -7.46
N ILE A 35 1.00 -4.53 -6.41
CA ILE A 35 0.77 -3.08 -6.50
C ILE A 35 2.08 -2.38 -6.89
N VAL A 36 2.03 -1.57 -7.95
CA VAL A 36 3.19 -0.74 -8.33
C VAL A 36 3.44 0.31 -7.25
N ILE A 37 4.62 0.28 -6.64
CA ILE A 37 5.10 1.31 -5.69
C ILE A 37 5.78 2.44 -6.46
N SER A 38 6.63 2.10 -7.43
CA SER A 38 7.29 3.05 -8.32
C SER A 38 7.67 2.39 -9.63
N ALA A 39 7.71 3.16 -10.72
CA ALA A 39 8.17 2.69 -12.02
C ALA A 39 9.36 3.52 -12.48
N SER A 40 10.36 2.85 -13.05
CA SER A 40 11.45 3.46 -13.80
C SER A 40 11.61 2.72 -15.13
N GLU A 41 12.52 3.21 -15.97
CA GLU A 41 12.75 2.58 -17.26
C GLU A 41 13.28 1.14 -17.08
N GLY A 42 12.47 0.15 -17.48
CA GLY A 42 12.82 -1.27 -17.42
C GLY A 42 12.75 -1.91 -16.04
N SER A 43 12.29 -1.20 -15.01
CA SER A 43 12.09 -1.79 -13.68
C SER A 43 10.89 -1.22 -12.92
N LEU A 44 10.27 -2.05 -12.08
CA LEU A 44 9.21 -1.68 -11.14
C LEU A 44 9.64 -2.02 -9.72
N MET A 45 9.30 -1.17 -8.77
CA MET A 45 9.19 -1.57 -7.38
C MET A 45 7.72 -1.88 -7.13
N VAL A 46 7.43 -3.03 -6.52
CA VAL A 46 6.06 -3.49 -6.29
C VAL A 46 5.89 -4.09 -4.90
N ALA A 47 4.67 -4.04 -4.36
CA ALA A 47 4.26 -4.80 -3.16
C ALA A 47 3.42 -5.99 -3.58
N VAL A 48 3.83 -7.21 -3.22
CA VAL A 48 3.06 -8.43 -3.48
C VAL A 48 1.67 -8.31 -2.83
N SER A 49 0.62 -8.44 -3.63
CA SER A 49 -0.78 -8.46 -3.22
C SER A 49 -1.25 -9.90 -3.05
N GLY A 50 -1.79 -10.21 -1.85
CA GLY A 50 -2.32 -11.53 -1.54
C GLY A 50 -1.26 -12.61 -1.31
N LYS A 51 -1.71 -13.86 -1.07
CA LYS A 51 -0.83 -15.03 -0.90
C LYS A 51 -0.36 -15.54 -2.27
N GLY A 52 0.89 -15.26 -2.62
CA GLY A 52 1.57 -15.92 -3.73
C GLY A 52 2.08 -17.31 -3.36
N GLU A 53 2.41 -18.13 -4.36
CA GLU A 53 3.02 -19.46 -4.14
C GLU A 53 4.49 -19.37 -3.69
N THR A 54 5.18 -18.28 -4.04
CA THR A 54 6.64 -18.13 -3.84
C THR A 54 7.03 -16.90 -3.03
N LEU A 55 6.30 -15.80 -3.18
CA LEU A 55 6.55 -14.56 -2.44
C LEU A 55 5.48 -14.37 -1.37
N SER A 56 5.91 -13.88 -0.22
CA SER A 56 4.98 -13.56 0.85
C SER A 56 4.15 -12.33 0.48
N PRO A 57 2.89 -12.23 0.95
CA PRO A 57 2.14 -10.98 0.86
C PRO A 57 3.01 -9.81 1.36
N PHE A 58 3.03 -8.72 0.59
CA PHE A 58 3.69 -7.44 0.88
C PHE A 58 5.22 -7.47 0.91
N GLU A 59 5.81 -8.58 0.47
CA GLU A 59 7.24 -8.62 0.20
C GLU A 59 7.56 -7.62 -0.93
N PRO A 60 8.40 -6.59 -0.68
CA PRO A 60 8.75 -5.64 -1.71
C PRO A 60 9.62 -6.36 -2.74
N ALA A 61 9.23 -6.26 -4.01
CA ALA A 61 9.95 -6.86 -5.11
C ALA A 61 10.41 -5.80 -6.11
N SER A 62 11.68 -5.88 -6.48
CA SER A 62 12.25 -5.17 -7.63
C SER A 62 12.13 -6.08 -8.85
N VAL A 63 11.33 -5.63 -9.80
CA VAL A 63 10.89 -6.42 -10.96
C VAL A 63 11.46 -5.78 -12.21
N SER A 64 12.46 -6.43 -12.79
CA SER A 64 13.01 -6.03 -14.10
C SER A 64 12.13 -6.58 -15.22
N TYR A 65 11.98 -5.85 -16.33
CA TYR A 65 11.20 -6.31 -17.48
C TYR A 65 11.76 -5.83 -18.81
N ASN A 66 11.55 -6.60 -19.87
CA ASN A 66 11.97 -6.23 -21.22
C ASN A 66 10.97 -5.26 -21.88
N LYS A 67 11.49 -4.21 -22.52
CA LYS A 67 10.75 -3.07 -23.09
C LYS A 67 9.97 -3.40 -24.38
N THR A 68 9.63 -4.66 -24.62
CA THR A 68 9.07 -5.11 -25.91
C THR A 68 7.64 -4.64 -26.16
N GLU A 69 6.93 -4.18 -25.15
CA GLU A 69 5.65 -3.46 -25.31
C GLU A 69 5.69 -2.13 -24.54
N LYS A 70 4.98 -1.14 -25.07
CA LYS A 70 4.90 0.23 -24.54
C LYS A 70 3.94 0.25 -23.34
N SER A 71 4.29 -0.45 -22.27
CA SER A 71 3.52 -0.46 -21.02
C SER A 71 4.04 0.65 -20.11
N VAL A 72 3.22 1.69 -19.91
CA VAL A 72 3.47 2.70 -18.88
C VAL A 72 2.79 2.19 -17.61
N PHE A 73 3.58 1.93 -16.57
CA PHE A 73 3.06 1.48 -15.28
C PHE A 73 2.99 2.66 -14.32
N THR A 74 1.79 2.95 -13.82
CA THR A 74 1.59 3.99 -12.81
C THR A 74 1.62 3.38 -11.41
N ARG A 75 2.19 4.11 -10.44
CA ARG A 75 2.06 3.77 -9.01
C ARG A 75 0.60 3.53 -8.63
N GLY A 76 0.35 2.51 -7.81
CA GLY A 76 -0.98 2.08 -7.39
C GLY A 76 -1.63 1.05 -8.31
N THR A 77 -1.21 0.94 -9.57
CA THR A 77 -1.76 -0.04 -10.53
C THR A 77 -1.66 -1.45 -9.98
N LEU A 78 -2.77 -2.19 -10.01
CA LEU A 78 -2.76 -3.62 -9.70
C LEU A 78 -2.37 -4.38 -10.96
N ILE A 79 -1.23 -5.05 -10.91
CA ILE A 79 -0.65 -5.80 -12.01
C ILE A 79 -0.51 -7.27 -11.63
N ARG A 80 -0.57 -8.17 -12.62
CA ARG A 80 -0.15 -9.57 -12.50
C ARG A 80 1.22 -9.70 -13.12
N ILE A 81 2.17 -10.22 -12.36
CA ILE A 81 3.52 -10.50 -12.83
C ILE A 81 3.68 -12.01 -12.99
N THR A 82 4.08 -12.45 -14.19
CA THR A 82 4.49 -13.82 -14.48
C THR A 82 5.99 -13.85 -14.69
N TYR A 83 6.67 -14.84 -14.12
CA TYR A 83 8.13 -14.97 -14.16
C TYR A 83 8.54 -16.44 -14.31
N ASP A 84 9.84 -16.71 -14.43
CA ASP A 84 10.39 -18.04 -14.68
C ASP A 84 10.55 -18.91 -13.42
N GLY A 85 10.17 -18.38 -12.25
CA GLY A 85 10.44 -19.01 -10.94
C GLY A 85 11.76 -18.60 -10.30
N THR A 86 12.63 -17.90 -11.03
CA THR A 86 13.92 -17.42 -10.50
C THR A 86 13.71 -16.15 -9.68
N VAL A 87 13.99 -16.25 -8.38
CA VAL A 87 14.05 -15.10 -7.46
C VAL A 87 15.47 -15.01 -6.93
N ARG A 88 16.06 -13.81 -6.94
CA ARG A 88 17.35 -13.55 -6.30
C ARG A 88 17.11 -13.25 -4.83
N GLU A 89 17.84 -13.94 -3.97
CA GLU A 89 17.86 -13.74 -2.52
C GLU A 89 18.56 -12.40 -2.19
N SER A 90 17.83 -11.30 -2.31
CA SER A 90 18.22 -9.94 -1.93
C SER A 90 17.05 -9.24 -1.23
N TYR A 91 17.29 -8.09 -0.60
CA TYR A 91 16.22 -7.25 -0.05
C TYR A 91 16.26 -5.84 -0.67
N PRO A 92 15.20 -5.39 -1.39
CA PRO A 92 14.01 -6.16 -1.78
C PRO A 92 14.37 -7.35 -2.68
N VAL A 93 13.47 -8.35 -2.76
CA VAL A 93 13.68 -9.50 -3.64
C VAL A 93 13.73 -9.05 -5.08
N GLN A 94 14.61 -9.65 -5.87
CA GLN A 94 14.79 -9.26 -7.26
C GLN A 94 14.37 -10.39 -8.19
N LEU A 95 13.56 -10.07 -9.19
CA LEU A 95 13.14 -11.01 -10.22
C LEU A 95 13.00 -10.32 -11.57
N THR A 96 12.93 -11.14 -12.62
CA THR A 96 12.68 -10.67 -13.98
C THR A 96 11.31 -11.14 -14.43
N ALA A 97 10.44 -10.21 -14.78
CA ALA A 97 9.13 -10.53 -15.33
C ALA A 97 9.28 -11.05 -16.77
N LYS A 98 8.60 -12.16 -17.05
CA LYS A 98 8.32 -12.59 -18.43
C LYS A 98 7.17 -11.80 -19.03
N LYS A 99 6.15 -11.54 -18.21
CA LYS A 99 4.94 -10.82 -18.61
C LYS A 99 4.40 -10.02 -17.43
N ILE A 100 3.92 -8.82 -17.72
CA ILE A 100 3.18 -8.00 -16.78
C ILE A 100 1.83 -7.69 -17.43
N THR A 101 0.74 -8.02 -16.75
CA THR A 101 -0.62 -7.73 -17.21
C THR A 101 -1.25 -6.76 -16.23
N VAL A 102 -1.83 -5.67 -16.71
CA VAL A 102 -2.63 -4.81 -15.83
C VAL A 102 -3.94 -5.54 -15.51
N ILE A 103 -4.21 -5.80 -14.23
CA ILE A 103 -5.45 -6.42 -13.77
C ILE A 103 -6.50 -5.34 -13.57
N GLU A 104 -6.10 -4.27 -12.91
CA GLU A 104 -6.91 -3.09 -12.68
C GLU A 104 -6.01 -1.87 -12.92
N GLU A 105 -6.32 -1.12 -13.97
CA GLU A 105 -5.80 0.23 -14.09
C GLU A 105 -6.40 1.03 -12.94
N VAL A 106 -5.55 1.58 -12.09
CA VAL A 106 -5.98 2.73 -11.30
C VAL A 106 -6.23 3.82 -12.33
N LYS A 107 -7.51 4.10 -12.61
CA LYS A 107 -7.92 5.19 -13.52
C LYS A 107 -7.36 6.55 -13.10
N ASP A 108 -6.85 6.64 -11.88
CA ASP A 108 -6.45 7.87 -11.24
C ASP A 108 -4.92 7.90 -11.12
N ASN A 109 -4.28 8.51 -12.13
CA ASN A 109 -2.88 8.90 -12.07
C ASN A 109 -2.73 9.98 -10.98
N TRP A 110 -2.46 9.57 -9.74
CA TRP A 110 -2.18 10.53 -8.67
C TRP A 110 -0.73 11.02 -8.75
N PRO A 111 -0.45 12.27 -9.15
CA PRO A 111 0.87 12.82 -8.95
C PRO A 111 1.15 12.91 -7.43
N PRO A 112 2.43 12.83 -6.97
CA PRO A 112 2.81 13.19 -5.61
C PRO A 112 2.11 14.47 -5.17
N THR A 113 1.70 14.59 -3.91
CA THR A 113 0.96 15.80 -3.46
C THR A 113 1.73 17.08 -3.78
N SER A 114 3.06 17.05 -3.80
CA SER A 114 3.95 18.15 -4.20
C SER A 114 3.80 18.64 -5.65
N GLN A 115 3.21 17.83 -6.53
CA GLN A 115 3.00 18.13 -7.95
C GLN A 115 1.58 18.65 -8.24
N LEU A 116 0.66 18.57 -7.27
CA LEU A 116 -0.65 19.20 -7.40
C LEU A 116 -0.47 20.73 -7.43
N LYS A 117 -1.30 21.41 -8.22
CA LYS A 117 -1.25 22.87 -8.29
C LYS A 117 -1.58 23.50 -6.93
N LYS A 118 -1.17 24.75 -6.73
CA LYS A 118 -1.36 25.43 -5.44
C LYS A 118 -2.85 25.68 -5.16
N ASP A 119 -3.61 26.00 -6.19
CA ASP A 119 -5.03 26.34 -6.21
C ASP A 119 -5.93 25.15 -6.57
N TYR A 120 -5.56 23.93 -6.14
CA TYR A 120 -6.24 22.68 -6.52
C TYR A 120 -7.71 22.69 -6.09
N SER A 121 -8.63 22.82 -7.05
CA SER A 121 -10.05 23.08 -6.79
C SER A 121 -10.83 21.80 -6.46
N PRO A 122 -11.97 21.91 -5.75
CA PRO A 122 -12.82 20.76 -5.47
C PRO A 122 -13.26 20.01 -6.73
N GLU A 123 -13.52 20.73 -7.82
CA GLU A 123 -13.91 20.16 -9.10
C GLU A 123 -12.80 19.31 -9.71
N GLU A 124 -11.55 19.80 -9.72
CA GLU A 124 -10.41 19.02 -10.21
C GLU A 124 -10.11 17.84 -9.29
N ALA A 125 -10.18 18.01 -7.98
CA ALA A 125 -10.03 16.91 -7.03
C ALA A 125 -11.06 15.81 -7.28
N LYS A 126 -12.31 16.20 -7.58
CA LYS A 126 -13.37 15.26 -7.95
C LYS A 126 -13.09 14.58 -9.29
N GLU A 127 -12.71 15.32 -10.32
CA GLU A 127 -12.40 14.80 -11.65
C GLU A 127 -11.22 13.82 -11.63
N ASP A 128 -10.23 14.08 -10.77
CA ASP A 128 -9.09 13.19 -10.59
C ASP A 128 -9.43 11.92 -9.79
N GLY A 129 -10.62 11.84 -9.16
CA GLY A 129 -11.06 10.68 -8.36
C GLY A 129 -10.75 10.78 -6.86
N CYS A 130 -10.57 11.97 -6.30
CA CYS A 130 -10.32 12.12 -4.86
C CYS A 130 -11.63 11.90 -4.12
N TYR A 131 -11.55 11.41 -2.88
CA TYR A 131 -12.62 11.63 -1.93
C TYR A 131 -12.56 13.10 -1.46
N VAL A 132 -13.58 13.88 -1.77
CA VAL A 132 -13.57 15.34 -1.51
C VAL A 132 -14.49 15.68 -0.36
N GLU A 133 -13.99 16.47 0.59
CA GLU A 133 -14.76 17.07 1.67
C GLU A 133 -14.71 18.60 1.53
N SER A 134 -15.85 19.24 1.29
CA SER A 134 -15.94 20.70 1.14
C SER A 134 -17.17 21.24 1.85
N LEU A 135 -17.35 22.57 1.82
CA LEU A 135 -18.56 23.23 2.32
C LEU A 135 -19.84 22.79 1.59
N SER A 136 -19.74 22.34 0.33
CA SER A 136 -20.90 21.86 -0.44
C SER A 136 -21.26 20.40 -0.15
N GLY A 137 -20.39 19.67 0.55
CA GLY A 137 -20.64 18.29 0.98
C GLY A 137 -19.48 17.35 0.69
N LYS A 138 -19.82 16.08 0.40
CA LYS A 138 -18.88 14.98 0.18
C LYS A 138 -19.10 14.35 -1.19
N GLU A 139 -18.04 14.27 -1.98
CA GLU A 139 -18.05 13.71 -3.34
C GLU A 139 -17.17 12.45 -3.43
N ASN A 140 -17.44 11.60 -4.42
CA ASN A 140 -16.72 10.32 -4.65
C ASN A 140 -16.67 9.40 -3.40
N LYS A 141 -17.79 9.33 -2.68
CA LYS A 141 -17.93 8.55 -1.43
C LYS A 141 -17.67 7.05 -1.61
N ASP A 142 -17.95 6.53 -2.81
CA ASP A 142 -17.71 5.15 -3.20
C ASP A 142 -16.22 4.78 -3.13
N ILE A 143 -15.31 5.74 -3.37
CA ILE A 143 -13.85 5.51 -3.30
C ILE A 143 -13.41 5.31 -1.84
N ALA A 144 -13.95 6.11 -0.92
CA ALA A 144 -13.72 5.93 0.52
C ALA A 144 -14.31 4.61 1.03
N ALA A 145 -15.51 4.23 0.57
CA ALA A 145 -16.12 2.94 0.89
C ALA A 145 -15.29 1.76 0.36
N ARG A 146 -14.77 1.84 -0.87
CA ARG A 146 -13.88 0.83 -1.46
C ARG A 146 -12.58 0.69 -0.67
N PHE A 147 -11.96 1.80 -0.27
CA PHE A 147 -10.76 1.76 0.58
C PHE A 147 -11.02 1.04 1.90
N GLN A 148 -12.12 1.38 2.59
CA GLN A 148 -12.49 0.71 3.84
C GLN A 148 -12.78 -0.77 3.63
N GLY A 149 -13.53 -1.13 2.58
CA GLY A 149 -13.86 -2.51 2.25
C GLY A 149 -12.63 -3.36 1.94
N ASN A 150 -11.71 -2.85 1.10
CA ASN A 150 -10.48 -3.55 0.75
C ASN A 150 -9.57 -3.72 1.96
N SER A 151 -9.31 -2.64 2.70
CA SER A 151 -8.40 -2.68 3.84
C SER A 151 -8.90 -3.57 4.98
N SER A 152 -10.21 -3.58 5.25
CA SER A 152 -10.81 -4.47 6.26
C SER A 152 -10.68 -5.96 5.89
N GLN A 153 -10.46 -6.28 4.61
CA GLN A 153 -10.25 -7.65 4.12
C GLN A 153 -8.77 -8.03 3.99
N GLY A 154 -7.84 -7.16 4.42
CA GLY A 154 -6.40 -7.39 4.23
C GLY A 154 -5.93 -7.16 2.78
N ILE A 155 -6.78 -6.57 1.93
CA ILE A 155 -6.44 -6.23 0.55
C ILE A 155 -5.82 -4.83 0.58
N CYS A 156 -4.64 -4.67 -0.01
CA CYS A 156 -4.02 -3.36 -0.13
C CYS A 156 -4.99 -2.33 -0.71
N ALA A 157 -4.92 -1.11 -0.20
CA ALA A 157 -5.86 -0.07 -0.57
C ALA A 157 -5.18 1.30 -0.58
N TYR A 158 -5.71 2.19 -1.40
CA TYR A 158 -5.29 3.58 -1.46
C TYR A 158 -6.50 4.51 -1.51
N LEU A 159 -6.41 5.63 -0.80
CA LEU A 159 -7.41 6.70 -0.81
C LEU A 159 -6.69 8.04 -0.72
N ARG A 160 -6.91 8.93 -1.70
CA ARG A 160 -6.60 10.36 -1.55
C ARG A 160 -7.87 11.08 -1.10
N LYS A 161 -7.78 11.71 0.06
CA LYS A 161 -8.78 12.66 0.55
C LYS A 161 -8.30 14.08 0.29
N VAL A 162 -9.19 14.96 -0.15
CA VAL A 162 -8.93 16.41 -0.20
C VAL A 162 -10.02 17.10 0.60
N ALA A 163 -9.64 17.71 1.71
CA ALA A 163 -10.52 18.47 2.57
C ALA A 163 -10.25 19.96 2.37
N TYR A 164 -11.29 20.74 2.10
CA TYR A 164 -11.18 22.19 1.89
C TYR A 164 -11.47 22.94 3.18
N THR A 165 -10.60 23.90 3.53
CA THR A 165 -10.88 24.83 4.63
C THR A 165 -12.06 25.74 4.30
N VAL A 166 -12.53 26.51 5.29
CA VAL A 166 -13.61 27.49 5.05
C VAL A 166 -13.20 28.59 4.08
N GLU A 167 -11.89 28.87 3.98
CA GLU A 167 -11.28 29.80 3.03
C GLU A 167 -11.05 29.17 1.65
N GLY A 168 -11.23 27.85 1.52
CA GLY A 168 -11.08 27.12 0.26
C GLY A 168 -9.68 26.56 0.01
N ASP A 169 -8.79 26.54 1.01
CA ASP A 169 -7.47 25.95 0.86
C ASP A 169 -7.55 24.40 0.95
N PRO A 170 -6.90 23.65 0.04
CA PRO A 170 -6.92 22.19 0.09
C PRO A 170 -5.91 21.63 1.09
N VAL A 171 -6.39 20.73 1.95
CA VAL A 171 -5.58 19.82 2.77
C VAL A 171 -5.69 18.43 2.17
N ILE A 172 -4.56 17.91 1.67
CA ILE A 172 -4.53 16.63 0.96
C ILE A 172 -4.05 15.55 1.93
N THR A 173 -4.75 14.43 2.00
CA THR A 173 -4.37 13.29 2.85
C THR A 173 -4.38 12.00 2.05
N ASP A 174 -3.23 11.36 1.92
CA ASP A 174 -3.09 10.04 1.32
C ASP A 174 -3.15 8.98 2.41
N PHE A 175 -4.09 8.04 2.29
CA PHE A 175 -4.20 6.84 3.10
C PHE A 175 -3.75 5.65 2.25
N ILE A 176 -2.77 4.92 2.75
CA ILE A 176 -2.20 3.75 2.09
C ILE A 176 -2.33 2.59 3.06
N TYR A 177 -2.93 1.49 2.64
CA TYR A 177 -2.90 0.24 3.38
C TYR A 177 -2.05 -0.76 2.61
N ASP A 178 -0.99 -1.25 3.24
CA ASP A 178 -0.13 -2.26 2.63
C ASP A 178 -0.61 -3.68 2.92
N GLY A 179 -1.83 -3.87 3.43
CA GLY A 179 -2.31 -5.21 3.78
C GLY A 179 -1.86 -5.73 5.15
N THR A 180 -0.96 -5.01 5.81
CA THR A 180 -0.57 -5.22 7.20
C THR A 180 -0.88 -4.00 8.06
N LYS A 181 -0.42 -2.83 7.65
CA LYS A 181 -0.56 -1.56 8.36
C LYS A 181 -0.92 -0.42 7.42
N PHE A 182 -1.33 0.69 8.01
CA PHE A 182 -1.73 1.91 7.31
C PHE A 182 -0.62 2.94 7.41
N TYR A 183 -0.46 3.72 6.34
CA TYR A 183 0.38 4.90 6.27
C TYR A 183 -0.49 6.07 5.89
N VAL A 184 -0.30 7.18 6.58
CA VAL A 184 -0.99 8.44 6.28
C VAL A 184 0.04 9.51 5.97
N ILE A 185 -0.15 10.20 4.85
CA ILE A 185 0.60 11.40 4.49
C ILE A 185 -0.39 12.54 4.44
N ASN A 186 -0.29 13.47 5.38
CA ASN A 186 -1.09 14.70 5.38
C ASN A 186 -0.23 15.86 4.87
N ASP A 187 -0.70 16.54 3.83
CA ASP A 187 -0.07 17.68 3.19
C ASP A 187 -0.99 18.90 3.32
N ALA A 188 -0.65 19.75 4.28
CA ALA A 188 -1.28 21.05 4.53
C ALA A 188 -0.45 22.21 3.97
N THR A 189 0.48 21.97 3.03
CA THR A 189 1.37 23.03 2.49
C THR A 189 0.62 24.13 1.76
N ARG A 190 -0.60 23.86 1.31
CA ARG A 190 -1.48 24.80 0.60
C ARG A 190 -2.42 25.57 1.53
N ASP A 191 -2.58 25.12 2.77
CA ASP A 191 -3.31 25.86 3.80
C ASP A 191 -2.48 27.07 4.24
N ALA A 192 -3.03 28.26 3.98
CA ALA A 192 -2.43 29.53 4.33
C ALA A 192 -2.33 29.73 5.85
N PHE A 193 -3.19 29.04 6.62
CA PHE A 193 -3.31 29.13 8.07
C PHE A 193 -2.67 27.96 8.81
N ALA A 194 -2.25 26.90 8.10
CA ALA A 194 -1.33 25.92 8.64
C ALA A 194 -0.07 26.66 9.10
N GLY A 195 0.23 26.63 10.40
CA GLY A 195 1.28 27.44 11.03
C GLY A 195 2.67 27.28 10.40
N SER A 196 3.66 27.98 10.94
CA SER A 196 5.02 28.04 10.35
C SER A 196 5.87 26.76 10.47
N GLY A 197 5.31 25.67 11.00
CA GLY A 197 5.99 24.38 11.18
C GLY A 197 6.05 23.54 9.91
N ASN A 198 6.51 22.29 10.06
CA ASN A 198 6.42 21.30 8.98
C ASN A 198 4.94 21.04 8.65
N LYS A 199 4.54 21.32 7.42
CA LYS A 199 3.17 21.18 6.92
C LYS A 199 2.90 19.82 6.26
N ILE A 200 3.90 18.95 6.22
CA ILE A 200 3.76 17.57 5.77
C ILE A 200 3.98 16.64 6.96
N MET A 201 2.95 15.89 7.32
CA MET A 201 2.96 14.92 8.41
C MET A 201 2.86 13.51 7.86
N GLN A 202 3.59 12.59 8.48
CA GLN A 202 3.54 11.16 8.17
C GLN A 202 3.26 10.38 9.43
N LYS A 203 2.33 9.43 9.36
CA LYS A 203 1.95 8.55 10.48
C LYS A 203 1.74 7.13 9.98
N GLU A 204 1.88 6.19 10.91
CA GLU A 204 1.57 4.78 10.69
C GLU A 204 0.51 4.34 11.70
N TYR A 205 -0.32 3.38 11.31
CA TYR A 205 -1.35 2.81 12.18
C TYR A 205 -1.51 1.31 11.91
N LEU A 206 -1.91 0.55 12.93
CA LEU A 206 -2.14 -0.88 12.77
C LEU A 206 -3.57 -1.24 12.35
N TYR A 207 -4.56 -0.43 12.73
CA TYR A 207 -5.96 -0.79 12.59
C TYR A 207 -6.79 0.32 11.95
N ILE A 208 -7.79 -0.10 11.18
CA ILE A 208 -8.92 0.71 10.77
C ILE A 208 -10.10 0.35 11.67
N ASN A 209 -10.67 1.37 12.30
CA ASN A 209 -11.80 1.25 13.20
C ASN A 209 -13.01 1.99 12.62
N THR A 210 -14.19 1.61 13.07
CA THR A 210 -15.42 2.28 12.66
C THR A 210 -16.49 2.24 13.75
N TYR A 211 -17.28 3.29 13.84
CA TYR A 211 -18.55 3.29 14.56
C TYR A 211 -19.57 4.15 13.82
N GLU A 212 -20.85 3.97 14.15
CA GLU A 212 -21.94 4.72 13.54
C GLU A 212 -22.53 5.72 14.54
N LYS A 213 -22.75 6.95 14.07
CA LYS A 213 -23.39 8.01 14.84
C LYS A 213 -24.28 8.85 13.94
N GLY A 214 -25.57 8.92 14.25
CA GLY A 214 -26.53 9.77 13.54
C GLY A 214 -26.61 9.51 12.03
N GLY A 215 -26.58 8.24 11.60
CA GLY A 215 -26.60 7.87 10.18
C GLY A 215 -25.29 8.16 9.43
N THR A 216 -24.21 8.42 10.16
CA THR A 216 -22.86 8.59 9.60
C THR A 216 -21.96 7.50 10.15
N LYS A 217 -21.28 6.79 9.24
CA LYS A 217 -20.22 5.87 9.57
C LYS A 217 -18.90 6.65 9.66
N ILE A 218 -18.35 6.68 10.86
CA ILE A 218 -17.08 7.33 11.15
C ILE A 218 -16.00 6.27 11.03
N ILE A 219 -14.94 6.58 10.29
CA ILE A 219 -13.83 5.68 10.00
C ILE A 219 -12.53 6.38 10.42
N TYR A 220 -11.70 5.69 11.19
CA TYR A 220 -10.47 6.26 11.73
C TYR A 220 -9.38 5.20 11.86
N LEU A 221 -8.14 5.65 11.79
CA LEU A 221 -6.96 4.80 11.95
C LEU A 221 -6.36 4.95 13.35
N ALA A 222 -5.94 3.83 13.95
CA ALA A 222 -5.34 3.79 15.28
C ALA A 222 -4.41 2.58 15.46
N ASP A 223 -3.56 2.60 16.49
CA ASP A 223 -2.73 1.45 16.89
C ASP A 223 -3.48 0.43 17.75
N GLU A 224 -4.70 0.76 18.14
CA GLU A 224 -5.58 -0.10 18.93
C GLU A 224 -6.82 -0.44 18.11
N LYS A 225 -7.29 -1.69 18.23
CA LYS A 225 -8.50 -2.16 17.58
C LYS A 225 -9.68 -2.06 18.54
N ASP A 226 -10.89 -1.89 17.99
CA ASP A 226 -12.16 -1.94 18.71
C ASP A 226 -12.27 -0.84 19.80
N ILE A 227 -11.67 0.33 19.52
CA ILE A 227 -11.76 1.54 20.37
C ILE A 227 -13.23 1.92 20.53
N SER A 228 -13.68 2.14 21.77
CA SER A 228 -15.06 2.53 22.06
C SER A 228 -15.38 3.94 21.53
N GLN A 229 -16.66 4.24 21.30
CA GLN A 229 -17.07 5.59 20.87
C GLN A 229 -16.62 6.67 21.86
N GLU A 230 -16.78 6.44 23.16
CA GLU A 230 -16.38 7.38 24.21
C GLU A 230 -14.88 7.64 24.18
N GLU A 231 -14.09 6.57 24.05
CA GLU A 231 -12.63 6.67 23.97
C GLU A 231 -12.18 7.37 22.68
N TYR A 232 -12.82 7.10 21.54
CA TYR A 232 -12.57 7.84 20.30
C TYR A 232 -12.85 9.33 20.49
N GLU A 233 -14.00 9.68 21.06
CA GLU A 233 -14.40 11.07 21.28
C GLU A 233 -13.42 11.77 22.23
N GLU A 234 -12.96 11.10 23.28
CA GLU A 234 -11.90 11.60 24.16
C GLU A 234 -10.59 11.85 23.40
N LYS A 235 -10.11 10.88 22.59
CA LYS A 235 -8.86 11.00 21.84
C LYS A 235 -8.89 12.17 20.86
N VAL A 236 -9.98 12.34 20.11
CA VAL A 236 -10.14 13.43 19.12
C VAL A 236 -10.34 14.80 19.77
N MET A 237 -10.97 14.86 20.95
CA MET A 237 -11.18 16.10 21.70
C MET A 237 -9.96 16.49 22.55
N SER A 238 -9.01 15.58 22.76
CA SER A 238 -7.83 15.85 23.56
C SER A 238 -6.89 16.85 22.84
N ALA A 239 -6.49 17.90 23.53
CA ALA A 239 -5.56 18.92 23.00
C ALA A 239 -4.11 18.41 22.84
N LYS A 240 -3.84 17.12 23.12
CA LYS A 240 -2.52 16.50 22.98
C LYS A 240 -2.42 15.90 21.59
N GLY A 241 -1.68 16.57 20.70
CA GLY A 241 -1.54 16.20 19.28
C GLY A 241 -1.05 14.78 18.98
N GLU A 242 -0.54 14.05 19.98
CA GLU A 242 -0.12 12.64 19.88
C GLU A 242 -1.30 11.65 19.75
N ALA A 243 -2.53 12.06 20.11
CA ALA A 243 -3.74 11.22 20.02
C ALA A 243 -4.62 11.54 18.80
N LEU A 244 -4.17 12.42 17.89
CA LEU A 244 -4.95 12.80 16.70
C LEU A 244 -5.05 11.62 15.74
N LEU A 245 -6.23 11.01 15.70
CA LEU A 245 -6.60 9.94 14.78
C LEU A 245 -6.91 10.50 13.40
N ASP A 246 -6.34 9.92 12.36
CA ASP A 246 -6.68 10.28 10.99
C ASP A 246 -8.05 9.70 10.63
N THR A 247 -8.99 10.61 10.33
CA THR A 247 -10.42 10.30 10.23
C THR A 247 -10.97 10.69 8.86
N PHE A 248 -11.90 9.87 8.37
CA PHE A 248 -12.81 10.22 7.29
C PHE A 248 -14.19 9.61 7.57
N THR A 249 -15.21 10.09 6.87
CA THR A 249 -16.59 9.67 7.14
C THR A 249 -17.30 9.27 5.86
N VAL A 250 -18.17 8.28 5.94
CA VAL A 250 -19.10 7.92 4.88
C VAL A 250 -20.52 7.90 5.46
N TYR A 251 -21.53 8.18 4.66
CA TYR A 251 -22.91 8.03 5.14
C TYR A 251 -23.24 6.54 5.27
N SER A 252 -23.95 6.15 6.33
CA SER A 252 -24.53 4.81 6.39
C SER A 252 -25.67 4.73 5.38
N GLU A 253 -25.74 3.65 4.61
CA GLU A 253 -26.92 3.35 3.77
C GLU A 253 -28.20 3.19 4.60
#